data_AF-A0A4V0ZHA8-F1
#
_entry.id   AF-A0A4V0ZHA8-F1
#
_cell.length_a   1.000
_cell.length_b   1.000
_cell.length_c   1.000
_cell.angle_alpha   90.00
_cell.angle_beta   90.00
_cell.angle_gamma   90.00
#
_symmetry.space_group_name_H-M   'P 1'
#
loop_
_entity.id
_entity.type
_entity.pdbx_description
1 polymer ?
#
loop_
_entity_poly.entity_id
_entity_poly.type
_entity_poly.pdbx_seq_one_letter_code
_entity_poly.pdbx_strand_id
1 'polypeptide(L)'
;MKKIRLILCISAGLLFLPAVQAQMPHECVLLVNRKSQASLKVANTYLSQRPIPRRNVIYLDLPENLYGGKATITPEQFKWLIWDPANAVIKERGLESRILAWIYSCDFPIRIETDASDRKQMSVGGLTFMRNKIPGLSLVEEGKFLSKLFAGPNERIKLNLNAMSLGMQKKGLGPEAQVPPEAAWLQRGLGDRMPLPSMMLGYTGENGNTVQEVLNALARGAASDHRGVRSGIYFVQSDDVRSKCRDWQFYPAVNELQQRGMKAAVTTNFPAGQKNVMGILMGAETVDASSVGSFANGAMAEHLTSWSAEFQKRQSKCTDWIAAGATASAGAVVEPYSNPNKFPSARFYVHYAAGCTMLESFYQSIACPLQILLVGDPLAKPYAPAFGLRILGTDEVKNDFTYVAAVESKIQGAQFEYTFFLDGKIVQAQSDRNSYYLRMLNLSDGYHELRVTANIRHMVEYNMTVDKPIMVNRTGRSIRIRPEISRLAKHEHGIRIQPGGTDKPEKIRLVSGEVILDEKIYADDIELVLDERVLGEGPNRVRAVGIYADGMEVSSAPLSFGINFSSR
;
A
#
# COMPACT_ATOMS: atom_id res chain seq x y z
N MET A 1 0.73 45.09 -8.60
CA MET A 1 0.08 43.78 -8.76
C MET A 1 0.80 42.99 -9.86
N LYS A 2 1.82 42.21 -9.51
CA LYS A 2 2.54 41.34 -10.47
C LYS A 2 1.72 40.06 -10.66
N LYS A 3 1.11 39.88 -11.84
CA LYS A 3 0.51 38.60 -12.26
C LYS A 3 1.64 37.57 -12.36
N ILE A 4 1.76 36.70 -11.35
CA ILE A 4 2.65 35.55 -11.41
C ILE A 4 1.98 34.55 -12.36
N ARG A 5 2.60 34.30 -13.53
CA ARG A 5 2.23 33.18 -14.40
C ARG A 5 2.59 31.89 -13.68
N LEU A 6 1.60 31.22 -13.09
CA LEU A 6 1.71 29.81 -12.76
C LEU A 6 1.91 29.08 -14.10
N ILE A 7 3.07 28.47 -14.32
CA ILE A 7 3.30 27.61 -15.48
C ILE A 7 2.48 26.34 -15.24
N LEU A 8 1.21 26.39 -15.67
CA LEU A 8 0.35 25.23 -15.79
C LEU A 8 0.77 24.53 -17.07
N CYS A 9 1.62 23.51 -16.97
CA CYS A 9 1.83 22.59 -18.09
C CYS A 9 0.52 21.83 -18.32
N ILE A 10 -0.32 22.32 -19.23
CA ILE A 10 -1.38 21.54 -19.85
C ILE A 10 -0.66 20.54 -20.76
N SER A 11 -0.30 19.39 -20.22
CA SER A 11 0.26 18.28 -20.99
C SER A 11 -0.85 17.70 -21.86
N ALA A 12 -0.82 18.05 -23.14
CA ALA A 12 -1.62 17.40 -24.17
C ALA A 12 -1.22 15.91 -24.26
N GLY A 13 -2.19 15.02 -24.01
CA GLY A 13 -2.22 13.62 -24.44
C GLY A 13 -0.92 12.85 -24.44
N LEU A 14 -0.35 12.55 -23.26
CA LEU A 14 0.44 11.33 -23.14
C LEU A 14 -0.55 10.16 -23.18
N LEU A 15 -0.41 9.30 -24.19
CA LEU A 15 -0.95 7.95 -24.16
C LEU A 15 -0.51 7.31 -22.84
N PHE A 16 -1.42 7.27 -21.87
CA PHE A 16 -1.23 6.53 -20.63
C PHE A 16 -1.07 5.06 -21.04
N LEU A 17 0.17 4.57 -21.13
CA LEU A 17 0.40 3.15 -20.99
C LEU A 17 -0.29 2.75 -19.69
N PRO A 18 -1.21 1.76 -19.69
CA PRO A 18 -1.89 1.35 -18.48
C PRO A 18 -0.80 1.00 -17.46
N ALA A 19 -0.67 1.84 -16.43
CA ALA A 19 0.23 1.57 -15.32
C ALA A 19 -0.22 0.23 -14.76
N VAL A 20 0.65 -0.78 -14.80
CA VAL A 20 0.27 -2.12 -14.36
C VAL A 20 0.05 -2.06 -12.85
N GLN A 21 -1.05 -2.64 -12.38
CA GLN A 21 -1.69 -2.21 -11.12
C GLN A 21 -1.57 -3.22 -10.01
N ALA A 22 -1.33 -2.78 -8.77
CA ALA A 22 -1.16 -3.61 -7.57
C ALA A 22 -2.24 -4.69 -7.34
N GLN A 23 -1.88 -5.76 -6.63
CA GLN A 23 -2.76 -6.91 -6.33
C GLN A 23 -3.71 -6.74 -5.15
N MET A 24 -3.68 -5.64 -4.40
CA MET A 24 -4.63 -5.37 -3.30
C MET A 24 -5.01 -3.89 -3.09
N PRO A 25 -4.90 -2.97 -4.06
CA PRO A 25 -4.99 -1.53 -3.76
C PRO A 25 -6.36 -1.12 -3.20
N HIS A 26 -7.45 -1.82 -3.57
CA HIS A 26 -8.79 -1.57 -3.03
C HIS A 26 -9.06 -2.26 -1.68
N GLU A 27 -8.19 -3.19 -1.27
CA GLU A 27 -8.23 -3.95 -0.02
C GLU A 27 -7.26 -3.38 1.03
N CYS A 28 -6.49 -2.34 0.69
CA CYS A 28 -5.59 -1.65 1.61
C CYS A 28 -6.17 -0.30 2.04
N VAL A 29 -5.91 0.10 3.28
CA VAL A 29 -6.00 1.51 3.69
C VAL A 29 -4.61 2.12 3.80
N LEU A 30 -4.49 3.40 3.44
CA LEU A 30 -3.28 4.19 3.64
C LEU A 30 -3.50 5.15 4.80
N LEU A 31 -2.73 4.98 5.88
CA LEU A 31 -2.72 5.84 7.04
C LEU A 31 -1.68 6.94 6.85
N VAL A 32 -2.10 8.19 7.00
CA VAL A 32 -1.27 9.38 6.76
C VAL A 32 -1.29 10.24 8.02
N ASN A 33 -0.12 10.61 8.53
CA ASN A 33 -0.05 11.55 9.64
C ASN A 33 -0.24 12.97 9.10
N ARG A 34 -1.42 13.55 9.33
CA ARG A 34 -1.80 14.88 8.82
C ARG A 34 -0.89 15.99 9.34
N LYS A 35 -0.28 15.81 10.52
CA LYS A 35 0.60 16.79 11.13
C LYS A 35 2.04 16.76 10.59
N SER A 36 2.37 15.78 9.75
CA SER A 36 3.70 15.68 9.12
C SER A 36 3.65 15.96 7.61
N GLN A 37 4.41 16.98 7.19
CA GLN A 37 4.59 17.29 5.76
C GLN A 37 5.35 16.18 5.00
N ALA A 38 6.26 15.47 5.67
CA ALA A 38 6.94 14.32 5.09
C ALA A 38 5.94 13.17 4.84
N SER A 39 5.07 12.90 5.82
CA SER A 39 4.03 11.86 5.72
C SER A 39 3.04 12.16 4.60
N LEU A 40 2.61 13.42 4.47
CA LEU A 40 1.75 13.88 3.36
C LEU A 40 2.44 13.71 2.00
N LYS A 41 3.70 14.15 1.88
CA LYS A 41 4.47 14.02 0.63
C LYS A 41 4.63 12.58 0.19
N VAL A 42 5.05 11.71 1.10
CA VAL A 42 5.21 10.27 0.85
C VAL A 42 3.89 9.64 0.42
N ALA A 43 2.79 9.96 1.12
CA ALA A 43 1.46 9.45 0.77
C ALA A 43 0.98 9.94 -0.61
N ASN A 44 1.13 11.24 -0.90
CA ASN A 44 0.72 11.83 -2.18
C ASN A 44 1.49 11.22 -3.36
N THR A 45 2.80 11.06 -3.22
CA THR A 45 3.62 10.39 -4.23
C THR A 45 3.22 8.92 -4.38
N TYR A 46 3.00 8.21 -3.27
CA TYR A 46 2.58 6.81 -3.32
C TYR A 46 1.23 6.63 -4.04
N LEU A 47 0.25 7.50 -3.77
CA LEU A 47 -1.06 7.52 -4.42
C LEU A 47 -1.00 7.88 -5.91
N SER A 48 0.10 8.48 -6.38
CA SER A 48 0.32 8.72 -7.81
C SER A 48 0.86 7.49 -8.54
N GLN A 49 1.46 6.55 -7.80
CA GLN A 49 2.08 5.33 -8.32
C GLN A 49 1.22 4.09 -8.11
N ARG A 50 0.37 4.07 -7.07
CA ARG A 50 -0.49 2.95 -6.70
C ARG A 50 -1.97 3.37 -6.75
N PRO A 51 -2.86 2.57 -7.37
CA PRO A 51 -4.27 2.93 -7.57
C PRO A 51 -5.12 2.68 -6.31
N ILE A 52 -4.62 3.04 -5.13
CA ILE A 52 -5.39 2.96 -3.88
C ILE A 52 -6.57 3.94 -3.98
N PRO A 53 -7.83 3.49 -3.76
CA PRO A 53 -8.98 4.38 -3.79
C PRO A 53 -8.79 5.55 -2.81
N ARG A 54 -9.14 6.77 -3.22
CA ARG A 54 -9.01 7.95 -2.34
C ARG A 54 -9.84 7.82 -1.05
N ARG A 55 -10.96 7.09 -1.10
CA ARG A 55 -11.78 6.74 0.07
C ARG A 55 -11.03 5.85 1.09
N ASN A 56 -9.99 5.14 0.67
CA ASN A 56 -9.17 4.29 1.53
C ASN A 56 -8.02 5.06 2.21
N VAL A 57 -7.89 6.37 1.98
CA VAL A 57 -6.87 7.20 2.64
C VAL A 57 -7.45 7.79 3.93
N ILE A 58 -6.76 7.54 5.05
CA ILE A 58 -7.19 7.94 6.38
C ILE A 58 -6.11 8.83 6.98
N TYR A 59 -6.52 10.02 7.39
CA TYR A 59 -5.64 11.00 8.00
C TYR A 59 -5.78 10.93 9.52
N LEU A 60 -4.65 10.81 10.22
CA LEU A 60 -4.55 10.73 11.67
C LEU A 60 -3.70 11.88 12.19
N ASP A 61 -4.00 12.37 13.38
CA ASP A 61 -3.30 13.50 14.00
C ASP A 61 -2.34 13.01 15.09
N LEU A 62 -1.12 12.63 14.69
CA LEU A 62 -0.10 12.15 15.62
C LEU A 62 0.87 13.26 16.02
N PRO A 63 1.18 13.42 17.33
CA PRO A 63 2.19 14.37 17.79
C PRO A 63 3.61 13.85 17.53
N GLU A 64 4.53 14.78 17.28
CA GLU A 64 5.92 14.52 16.87
C GLU A 64 6.72 13.66 17.86
N ASN A 65 6.46 13.81 19.15
CA ASN A 65 7.13 13.04 20.20
C ASN A 65 6.90 11.53 20.11
N LEU A 66 5.89 11.05 19.37
CA LEU A 66 5.60 9.63 19.21
C LEU A 66 6.32 8.98 18.02
N TYR A 67 6.82 9.77 17.06
CA TYR A 67 7.53 9.27 15.88
C TYR A 67 8.93 9.88 15.70
N GLY A 68 9.30 10.88 16.49
CA GLY A 68 10.67 11.34 16.68
C GLY A 68 11.43 10.53 17.74
N GLY A 69 12.76 10.65 17.75
CA GLY A 69 13.63 9.98 18.74
C GLY A 69 13.50 8.46 18.71
N LYS A 70 13.00 7.86 19.81
CA LYS A 70 12.75 6.41 19.92
C LYS A 70 11.52 5.93 19.16
N ALA A 71 10.67 6.84 18.68
CA ALA A 71 9.46 6.53 17.90
C ALA A 71 8.61 5.39 18.53
N THR A 72 8.36 5.50 19.84
CA THR A 72 7.70 4.48 20.65
C THR A 72 6.37 5.00 21.21
N ILE A 73 5.37 4.13 21.31
CA ILE A 73 4.02 4.46 21.78
C ILE A 73 3.53 3.39 22.77
N THR A 74 2.68 3.76 23.73
CA THR A 74 2.02 2.77 24.63
C THR A 74 0.83 2.09 23.93
N PRO A 75 0.38 0.91 24.40
CA PRO A 75 -0.83 0.27 23.88
C PRO A 75 -2.07 1.17 23.93
N GLU A 76 -2.24 1.93 25.01
CA GLU A 76 -3.36 2.86 25.21
C GLU A 76 -3.30 3.98 24.18
N GLN A 77 -2.13 4.62 23.99
CA GLN A 77 -1.96 5.66 22.99
C GLN A 77 -2.15 5.11 21.57
N PHE A 78 -1.65 3.92 21.25
CA PHE A 78 -1.90 3.27 19.96
C PHE A 78 -3.40 3.07 19.73
N LYS A 79 -4.12 2.61 20.74
CA LYS A 79 -5.58 2.44 20.69
C LYS A 79 -6.27 3.77 20.35
N TRP A 80 -6.00 4.82 21.11
CA TRP A 80 -6.73 6.08 21.01
C TRP A 80 -6.31 6.96 19.83
N LEU A 81 -5.05 6.92 19.42
CA LEU A 81 -4.51 7.81 18.38
C LEU A 81 -4.46 7.19 16.99
N ILE A 82 -4.42 5.85 16.90
CA ILE A 82 -4.27 5.14 15.63
C ILE A 82 -5.43 4.18 15.40
N TRP A 83 -5.62 3.21 16.30
CA TRP A 83 -6.53 2.10 16.05
C TRP A 83 -8.01 2.53 15.98
N ASP A 84 -8.53 3.17 17.04
CA ASP A 84 -9.94 3.55 17.12
C ASP A 84 -10.30 4.61 16.06
N PRO A 85 -9.52 5.69 15.84
CA PRO A 85 -9.83 6.68 14.80
C PRO A 85 -9.80 6.08 13.39
N ALA A 86 -8.82 5.22 13.08
CA ALA A 86 -8.77 4.58 11.77
C ALA A 86 -9.97 3.63 11.55
N ASN A 87 -10.32 2.82 12.55
CA ASN A 87 -11.47 1.92 12.43
C ASN A 87 -12.81 2.67 12.40
N ALA A 88 -12.93 3.80 13.09
CA ALA A 88 -14.12 4.66 13.00
C ALA A 88 -14.35 5.13 11.56
N VAL A 89 -13.29 5.61 10.89
CA VAL A 89 -13.35 6.03 9.47
C VAL A 89 -13.62 4.85 8.53
N ILE A 90 -12.99 3.69 8.77
CA ILE A 90 -13.24 2.46 7.99
C ILE A 90 -14.72 2.06 8.08
N LYS A 91 -15.31 2.12 9.28
CA LYS A 91 -16.72 1.81 9.52
C LYS A 91 -17.64 2.83 8.87
N GLU A 92 -17.43 4.12 9.12
CA GLU A 92 -18.18 5.23 8.52
C GLU A 92 -18.23 5.12 6.99
N ARG A 93 -17.10 4.73 6.38
CA ARG A 93 -16.97 4.62 4.92
C ARG A 93 -17.42 3.26 4.36
N GLY A 94 -17.85 2.32 5.20
CA GLY A 94 -18.29 0.98 4.81
C GLY A 94 -17.16 0.12 4.22
N LEU A 95 -15.95 0.22 4.76
CA LEU A 95 -14.76 -0.47 4.27
C LEU A 95 -14.48 -1.81 5.01
N GLU A 96 -15.11 -2.07 6.15
CA GLU A 96 -14.75 -3.16 7.08
C GLU A 96 -14.59 -4.55 6.44
N SER A 97 -15.52 -4.96 5.57
CA SER A 97 -15.51 -6.28 4.95
C SER A 97 -14.38 -6.48 3.93
N ARG A 98 -13.84 -5.38 3.36
CA ARG A 98 -12.90 -5.39 2.23
C ARG A 98 -11.44 -5.21 2.65
N ILE A 99 -11.17 -4.56 3.78
CA ILE A 99 -9.80 -4.21 4.15
C ILE A 99 -9.06 -5.43 4.71
N LEU A 100 -7.94 -5.77 4.07
CA LEU A 100 -7.05 -6.87 4.42
C LEU A 100 -5.70 -6.39 4.94
N ALA A 101 -5.31 -5.15 4.65
CA ALA A 101 -4.02 -4.61 5.08
C ALA A 101 -4.03 -3.11 5.36
N TRP A 102 -3.14 -2.69 6.27
CA TRP A 102 -2.87 -1.29 6.56
C TRP A 102 -1.48 -0.89 6.04
N ILE A 103 -1.42 0.22 5.32
CA ILE A 103 -0.18 0.82 4.86
C ILE A 103 0.03 2.09 5.67
N TYR A 104 1.13 2.16 6.41
CA TYR A 104 1.53 3.37 7.12
C TYR A 104 2.39 4.22 6.18
N SER A 105 2.11 5.51 6.05
CA SER A 105 3.09 6.46 5.52
C SER A 105 4.30 6.57 6.48
N CYS A 106 5.21 7.52 6.26
CA CYS A 106 6.26 7.80 7.24
C CYS A 106 5.70 8.62 8.44
N ASP A 107 6.56 8.86 9.44
CA ASP A 107 6.25 9.61 10.66
C ASP A 107 5.10 9.04 11.49
N PHE A 108 5.15 7.72 11.68
CA PHE A 108 4.40 6.96 12.66
C PHE A 108 5.36 6.32 13.67
N PRO A 109 4.91 5.97 14.89
CA PRO A 109 5.70 5.16 15.80
C PRO A 109 6.07 3.83 15.13
N ILE A 110 7.20 3.25 15.52
CA ILE A 110 7.68 1.96 15.03
C ILE A 110 7.45 0.84 16.05
N ARG A 111 7.34 1.20 17.32
CA ARG A 111 7.41 0.27 18.46
C ARG A 111 6.31 0.54 19.49
N ILE A 112 5.75 -0.54 20.04
CA ILE A 112 4.80 -0.54 21.15
C ILE A 112 5.51 -0.95 22.44
N GLU A 113 5.49 -0.09 23.45
CA GLU A 113 6.01 -0.39 24.79
C GLU A 113 4.99 -1.21 25.60
N THR A 114 5.01 -2.54 25.43
CA THR A 114 4.06 -3.47 26.08
C THR A 114 4.50 -3.95 27.46
N ASP A 115 5.78 -3.80 27.82
CA ASP A 115 6.40 -4.31 29.06
C ASP A 115 7.69 -3.53 29.34
N ALA A 116 8.18 -3.59 30.59
CA ALA A 116 9.46 -3.00 30.98
C ALA A 116 10.67 -3.69 30.31
N SER A 117 10.55 -4.97 29.94
CA SER A 117 11.55 -5.70 29.17
C SER A 117 11.49 -5.32 27.69
N ASP A 118 12.60 -4.83 27.13
CA ASP A 118 12.76 -4.56 25.69
C ASP A 118 12.35 -5.77 24.83
N ARG A 119 12.65 -6.99 25.29
CA ARG A 119 12.38 -8.23 24.54
C ARG A 119 10.90 -8.58 24.42
N LYS A 120 10.02 -7.94 25.19
CA LYS A 120 8.57 -8.17 25.15
C LYS A 120 7.81 -7.11 24.36
N GLN A 121 8.50 -6.05 23.93
CA GLN A 121 7.93 -5.00 23.09
C GLN A 121 7.50 -5.57 21.73
N MET A 122 6.51 -4.94 21.13
CA MET A 122 5.98 -5.31 19.80
C MET A 122 6.29 -4.19 18.81
N SER A 123 6.31 -4.49 17.51
CA SER A 123 6.27 -3.43 16.50
C SER A 123 4.84 -2.86 16.39
N VAL A 124 4.71 -1.62 15.91
CA VAL A 124 3.39 -1.07 15.54
C VAL A 124 2.69 -1.99 14.53
N GLY A 125 3.45 -2.56 13.59
CA GLY A 125 2.93 -3.56 12.66
C GLY A 125 2.47 -4.84 13.34
N GLY A 126 3.14 -5.27 14.41
CA GLY A 126 2.77 -6.44 15.22
C GLY A 126 1.45 -6.26 15.97
N LEU A 127 1.24 -5.11 16.64
CA LEU A 127 -0.03 -4.86 17.33
C LEU A 127 -1.18 -4.60 16.34
N THR A 128 -0.88 -3.99 15.19
CA THR A 128 -1.82 -3.89 14.05
C THR A 128 -2.24 -5.27 13.57
N PHE A 129 -1.27 -6.16 13.33
CA PHE A 129 -1.49 -7.54 12.91
C PHE A 129 -2.42 -8.31 13.84
N MET A 130 -2.25 -8.11 15.15
CA MET A 130 -3.08 -8.70 16.19
C MET A 130 -4.43 -8.01 16.40
N ARG A 131 -4.75 -7.01 15.57
CA ARG A 131 -5.95 -6.18 15.66
C ARG A 131 -6.14 -5.52 17.03
N ASN A 132 -5.06 -4.90 17.54
CA ASN A 132 -5.02 -4.23 18.85
C ASN A 132 -5.33 -5.18 20.03
N LYS A 133 -4.97 -6.46 19.90
CA LYS A 133 -5.04 -7.44 20.98
C LYS A 133 -3.63 -7.89 21.35
N ILE A 134 -3.19 -7.62 22.57
CA ILE A 134 -1.88 -8.06 23.04
C ILE A 134 -1.95 -9.57 23.32
N PRO A 135 -1.14 -10.42 22.64
CA PRO A 135 -1.07 -11.84 22.97
C PRO A 135 -0.26 -12.06 24.26
N GLY A 136 -0.17 -13.30 24.74
CA GLY A 136 0.74 -13.63 25.85
C GLY A 136 2.18 -13.22 25.51
N LEU A 137 2.77 -12.31 26.30
CA LEU A 137 4.05 -11.69 25.96
C LEU A 137 5.25 -12.66 25.94
N SER A 138 5.16 -13.80 26.63
CA SER A 138 6.14 -14.87 26.48
C SER A 138 6.17 -15.45 25.05
N LEU A 139 5.02 -15.53 24.37
CA LEU A 139 4.95 -15.95 22.97
C LEU A 139 5.62 -14.95 22.03
N VAL A 140 5.55 -13.66 22.38
CA VAL A 140 6.19 -12.56 21.65
C VAL A 140 7.70 -12.63 21.84
N GLU A 141 8.16 -12.62 23.10
CA GLU A 141 9.56 -12.68 23.48
C GLU A 141 10.27 -13.93 22.95
N GLU A 142 9.67 -15.10 23.06
CA GLU A 142 10.28 -16.37 22.66
C GLU A 142 10.10 -16.66 21.16
N GLY A 143 9.40 -15.80 20.42
CA GLY A 143 9.09 -16.02 18.99
C GLY A 143 8.22 -17.26 18.75
N LYS A 144 7.39 -17.63 19.73
CA LYS A 144 6.52 -18.81 19.71
C LYS A 144 5.11 -18.52 19.22
N PHE A 145 4.75 -17.26 18.96
CA PHE A 145 3.54 -16.97 18.20
C PHE A 145 3.70 -17.51 16.77
N LEU A 146 2.69 -18.24 16.26
CA LEU A 146 2.69 -18.74 14.89
C LEU A 146 1.55 -18.07 14.12
N SER A 147 1.95 -17.21 13.19
CA SER A 147 1.07 -16.60 12.21
C SER A 147 0.42 -17.68 11.35
N LYS A 148 -0.91 -17.60 11.18
CA LYS A 148 -1.64 -18.46 10.22
C LYS A 148 -1.41 -18.06 8.77
N LEU A 149 -0.75 -16.93 8.51
CA LEU A 149 -0.32 -16.54 7.18
C LEU A 149 1.04 -17.13 6.82
N PHE A 150 1.83 -17.57 7.80
CA PHE A 150 3.12 -18.17 7.56
C PHE A 150 2.95 -19.46 6.74
N ALA A 151 3.67 -19.52 5.62
CA ALA A 151 3.55 -20.59 4.64
C ALA A 151 4.82 -21.44 4.55
N GLY A 152 5.88 -21.10 5.29
CA GLY A 152 7.17 -21.78 5.28
C GLY A 152 7.28 -22.99 6.22
N PRO A 153 8.28 -23.84 6.00
CA PRO A 153 8.60 -24.87 6.96
C PRO A 153 9.26 -24.18 8.17
N ASN A 154 8.94 -24.67 9.35
CA ASN A 154 9.72 -24.47 10.56
C ASN A 154 9.54 -25.72 11.42
N GLU A 155 10.04 -25.67 12.66
CA GLU A 155 9.92 -26.77 13.62
C GLU A 155 8.46 -27.21 13.91
N ARG A 156 7.46 -26.36 13.60
CA ARG A 156 6.03 -26.58 13.88
C ARG A 156 5.21 -26.99 12.67
N ILE A 157 5.27 -26.25 11.57
CA ILE A 157 4.46 -26.54 10.37
C ILE A 157 5.09 -27.67 9.55
N LYS A 158 6.43 -27.82 9.54
CA LYS A 158 7.20 -28.86 8.81
C LYS A 158 6.83 -29.06 7.33
N LEU A 159 6.01 -28.18 6.76
CA LEU A 159 5.46 -28.25 5.42
C LEU A 159 5.78 -26.95 4.65
N ASN A 160 5.96 -27.11 3.35
CA ASN A 160 5.99 -26.00 2.42
C ASN A 160 4.58 -25.76 1.89
N LEU A 161 3.89 -24.76 2.42
CA LEU A 161 2.58 -24.36 1.89
C LEU A 161 2.75 -23.54 0.61
N ASN A 162 1.73 -23.61 -0.24
CA ASN A 162 1.67 -22.83 -1.48
C ASN A 162 1.57 -21.33 -1.18
N ALA A 163 2.10 -20.52 -2.09
CA ALA A 163 1.91 -19.08 -2.03
C ALA A 163 0.43 -18.73 -2.27
N MET A 164 -0.11 -17.82 -1.46
CA MET A 164 -1.51 -17.39 -1.51
C MET A 164 -1.62 -15.87 -1.34
N SER A 165 -2.62 -15.27 -1.98
CA SER A 165 -2.99 -13.87 -1.71
C SER A 165 -3.65 -13.72 -0.34
N LEU A 166 -3.68 -12.51 0.22
CA LEU A 166 -4.42 -12.25 1.46
C LEU A 166 -5.92 -12.53 1.30
N GLY A 167 -6.50 -12.21 0.13
CA GLY A 167 -7.90 -12.48 -0.18
C GLY A 167 -8.20 -13.98 -0.14
N MET A 168 -7.33 -14.80 -0.73
CA MET A 168 -7.45 -16.25 -0.69
C MET A 168 -7.25 -16.81 0.73
N GLN A 169 -6.33 -16.26 1.52
CA GLN A 169 -6.17 -16.63 2.94
C GLN A 169 -7.43 -16.32 3.78
N LYS A 170 -8.12 -15.22 3.47
CA LYS A 170 -9.39 -14.86 4.12
C LYS A 170 -10.54 -15.78 3.71
N LYS A 171 -10.72 -16.00 2.40
CA LYS A 171 -11.84 -16.77 1.81
C LYS A 171 -11.70 -18.29 1.98
N GLY A 172 -10.46 -18.79 1.95
CA GLY A 172 -10.15 -20.21 1.91
C GLY A 172 -10.24 -20.81 0.51
N LEU A 173 -9.75 -22.04 0.39
CA LEU A 173 -9.69 -22.81 -0.86
C LEU A 173 -11.02 -23.49 -1.22
N GLY A 174 -11.98 -23.50 -0.29
CA GLY A 174 -13.30 -24.11 -0.47
C GLY A 174 -13.41 -25.52 0.13
N PRO A 175 -14.64 -26.03 0.31
CA PRO A 175 -14.90 -27.30 1.01
C PRO A 175 -14.33 -28.53 0.29
N GLU A 176 -14.15 -28.46 -1.03
CA GLU A 176 -13.62 -29.57 -1.83
C GLU A 176 -12.08 -29.61 -1.85
N ALA A 177 -11.42 -28.56 -1.36
CA ALA A 177 -9.96 -28.49 -1.35
C ALA A 177 -9.37 -29.46 -0.32
N GLN A 178 -8.41 -30.28 -0.77
CA GLN A 178 -7.61 -31.12 0.11
C GLN A 178 -6.48 -30.28 0.72
N VAL A 179 -6.52 -30.12 2.05
CA VAL A 179 -5.50 -29.39 2.81
C VAL A 179 -4.91 -30.29 3.89
N PRO A 180 -3.60 -30.15 4.20
CA PRO A 180 -2.99 -30.93 5.27
C PRO A 180 -3.60 -30.57 6.63
N PRO A 181 -3.66 -31.50 7.60
CA PRO A 181 -4.22 -31.25 8.93
C PRO A 181 -3.62 -30.03 9.63
N GLU A 182 -2.32 -29.82 9.46
CA GLU A 182 -1.55 -28.71 10.02
C GLU A 182 -1.94 -27.36 9.41
N ALA A 183 -2.65 -27.34 8.29
CA ALA A 183 -3.16 -26.14 7.62
C ALA A 183 -4.67 -26.22 7.33
N ALA A 184 -5.42 -27.00 8.14
CA ALA A 184 -6.85 -27.24 7.92
C ALA A 184 -7.70 -25.95 7.84
N TRP A 185 -7.23 -24.85 8.44
CA TRP A 185 -7.91 -23.55 8.33
C TRP A 185 -7.97 -23.03 6.89
N LEU A 186 -7.05 -23.44 6.00
CA LEU A 186 -7.03 -22.98 4.61
C LEU A 186 -8.25 -23.46 3.82
N GLN A 187 -8.91 -24.56 4.23
CA GLN A 187 -10.13 -25.04 3.56
C GLN A 187 -11.27 -24.02 3.69
N ARG A 188 -11.50 -23.52 4.91
CA ARG A 188 -12.58 -22.54 5.21
C ARG A 188 -12.12 -21.08 5.16
N GLY A 189 -10.82 -20.86 5.12
CA GLY A 189 -10.22 -19.54 5.26
C GLY A 189 -10.25 -19.01 6.70
N LEU A 190 -9.61 -17.86 6.88
CA LEU A 190 -9.51 -17.20 8.17
C LEU A 190 -10.76 -16.38 8.52
N GLY A 191 -11.55 -15.94 7.53
CA GLY A 191 -12.76 -15.13 7.74
C GLY A 191 -12.48 -13.90 8.62
N ASP A 192 -13.32 -13.67 9.62
CA ASP A 192 -13.16 -12.55 10.57
C ASP A 192 -11.94 -12.70 11.51
N ARG A 193 -11.35 -13.91 11.57
CA ARG A 193 -10.10 -14.17 12.31
C ARG A 193 -8.86 -13.82 11.49
N MET A 194 -9.03 -13.31 10.27
CA MET A 194 -7.92 -12.84 9.43
C MET A 194 -7.14 -11.76 10.21
N PRO A 195 -5.84 -11.97 10.50
CA PRO A 195 -5.02 -10.93 11.08
C PRO A 195 -4.92 -9.75 10.10
N LEU A 196 -4.36 -8.62 10.54
CA LEU A 196 -4.30 -7.41 9.74
C LEU A 196 -2.86 -7.06 9.35
N PRO A 197 -2.31 -7.70 8.29
CA PRO A 197 -1.03 -7.32 7.69
C PRO A 197 -0.83 -5.81 7.58
N SER A 198 0.39 -5.37 7.84
CA SER A 198 0.75 -3.97 7.66
C SER A 198 2.22 -3.75 7.32
N MET A 199 2.50 -2.61 6.70
CA MET A 199 3.86 -2.22 6.31
C MET A 199 3.95 -0.70 6.27
N MET A 200 5.13 -0.17 6.60
CA MET A 200 5.42 1.25 6.58
C MET A 200 6.14 1.62 5.28
N LEU A 201 5.77 2.73 4.63
CA LEU A 201 6.39 3.16 3.38
C LEU A 201 7.87 3.54 3.58
N GLY A 202 8.21 4.04 4.78
CA GLY A 202 9.58 4.28 5.22
C GLY A 202 9.61 4.94 6.59
N TYR A 203 10.79 4.95 7.22
CA TYR A 203 11.03 5.68 8.46
C TYR A 203 11.99 6.84 8.18
N THR A 204 11.55 8.06 8.50
CA THR A 204 12.24 9.32 8.17
C THR A 204 12.83 10.05 9.38
N GLY A 205 12.81 9.40 10.55
CA GLY A 205 13.46 9.92 11.75
C GLY A 205 14.98 9.75 11.72
N GLU A 206 15.62 10.10 12.83
CA GLU A 206 17.08 9.99 13.00
C GLU A 206 17.58 8.58 12.70
N ASN A 207 18.71 8.47 11.98
CA ASN A 207 19.30 7.22 11.45
C ASN A 207 18.36 6.40 10.54
N GLY A 208 17.26 6.99 10.08
CA GLY A 208 16.37 6.44 9.07
C GLY A 208 16.76 6.85 7.65
N ASN A 209 15.78 6.83 6.75
CA ASN A 209 15.94 7.29 5.38
C ASN A 209 15.58 8.77 5.23
N THR A 210 16.14 9.43 4.22
CA THR A 210 15.58 10.70 3.77
C THR A 210 14.23 10.48 3.09
N VAL A 211 13.37 11.51 3.03
CA VAL A 211 12.12 11.43 2.27
C VAL A 211 12.39 11.04 0.81
N GLN A 212 13.45 11.56 0.19
CA GLN A 212 13.79 11.25 -1.19
C GLN A 212 14.18 9.79 -1.39
N GLU A 213 14.91 9.19 -0.45
CA GLU A 213 15.23 7.74 -0.47
C GLU A 213 13.97 6.89 -0.40
N VAL A 214 13.01 7.26 0.46
CA VAL A 214 11.69 6.61 0.52
C VAL A 214 10.97 6.72 -0.82
N LEU A 215 10.86 7.93 -1.39
CA LEU A 215 10.22 8.13 -2.69
C LEU A 215 10.89 7.31 -3.81
N ASN A 216 12.22 7.22 -3.80
CA ASN A 216 12.98 6.42 -4.76
C ASN A 216 12.68 4.92 -4.59
N ALA A 217 12.56 4.42 -3.35
CA ALA A 217 12.19 3.03 -3.09
C ALA A 217 10.78 2.69 -3.60
N LEU A 218 9.81 3.59 -3.38
CA LEU A 218 8.44 3.44 -3.91
C LEU A 218 8.42 3.44 -5.44
N ALA A 219 9.19 4.33 -6.07
CA ALA A 219 9.33 4.36 -7.52
C ALA A 219 9.95 3.07 -8.07
N ARG A 220 10.98 2.52 -7.43
CA ARG A 220 11.56 1.20 -7.78
C ARG A 220 10.54 0.08 -7.62
N GLY A 221 9.73 0.11 -6.56
CA GLY A 221 8.65 -0.83 -6.32
C GLY A 221 7.63 -0.84 -7.45
N ALA A 222 7.09 0.34 -7.81
CA ALA A 222 6.16 0.48 -8.93
C ALA A 222 6.80 0.10 -10.28
N ALA A 223 8.07 0.46 -10.49
CA ALA A 223 8.80 0.10 -11.70
C ALA A 223 9.06 -1.41 -11.82
N SER A 224 9.07 -2.14 -10.70
CA SER A 224 9.32 -3.57 -10.68
C SER A 224 8.17 -4.40 -11.25
N ASP A 225 6.93 -3.92 -11.12
CA ASP A 225 5.72 -4.68 -11.42
C ASP A 225 5.81 -5.39 -12.77
N HIS A 226 5.67 -6.71 -12.74
CA HIS A 226 5.72 -7.62 -13.91
C HIS A 226 7.07 -7.66 -14.67
N ARG A 227 8.12 -7.03 -14.13
CA ARG A 227 9.42 -6.85 -14.78
C ARG A 227 10.60 -7.34 -13.92
N GLY A 228 10.34 -8.26 -12.99
CA GLY A 228 11.37 -8.82 -12.13
C GLY A 228 12.52 -9.47 -12.89
N VAL A 229 13.76 -9.15 -12.50
CA VAL A 229 14.92 -9.91 -12.96
C VAL A 229 14.89 -11.31 -12.34
N ARG A 230 15.28 -12.33 -13.10
CA ARG A 230 15.19 -13.75 -12.68
C ARG A 230 16.49 -14.30 -12.08
N SER A 231 17.35 -13.42 -11.58
CA SER A 231 18.68 -13.75 -11.04
C SER A 231 19.08 -12.75 -9.96
N GLY A 232 20.24 -12.97 -9.32
CA GLY A 232 20.81 -12.02 -8.36
C GLY A 232 20.18 -12.09 -6.98
N ILE A 233 19.72 -13.27 -6.57
CA ILE A 233 19.29 -13.56 -5.19
C ILE A 233 20.44 -14.27 -4.49
N TYR A 234 20.90 -13.72 -3.37
CA TYR A 234 22.03 -14.22 -2.60
C TYR A 234 21.59 -14.58 -1.18
N PHE A 235 21.78 -15.83 -0.80
CA PHE A 235 21.70 -16.30 0.57
C PHE A 235 23.12 -16.34 1.13
N VAL A 236 23.46 -15.41 2.02
CA VAL A 236 24.83 -15.25 2.52
C VAL A 236 24.97 -16.00 3.84
N GLN A 237 25.88 -16.98 3.86
CA GLN A 237 26.24 -17.77 5.01
C GLN A 237 27.48 -17.21 5.71
N SER A 238 27.52 -17.33 7.03
CA SER A 238 28.70 -17.01 7.83
C SER A 238 28.73 -17.88 9.09
N ASP A 239 29.83 -17.78 9.84
CA ASP A 239 29.94 -18.46 11.14
C ASP A 239 29.12 -17.80 12.27
N ASP A 240 28.50 -16.63 12.01
CA ASP A 240 27.63 -15.94 12.96
C ASP A 240 26.39 -16.77 13.27
N VAL A 241 26.01 -16.85 14.54
CA VAL A 241 24.79 -17.53 15.00
C VAL A 241 23.52 -16.98 14.32
N ARG A 242 23.51 -15.70 13.95
CA ARG A 242 22.45 -15.03 13.18
C ARG A 242 22.29 -15.61 11.78
N SER A 243 23.37 -16.11 11.18
CA SER A 243 23.32 -16.85 9.92
C SER A 243 22.91 -18.29 10.21
N LYS A 244 23.71 -19.01 11.02
CA LYS A 244 23.55 -20.45 11.27
C LYS A 244 22.15 -20.88 11.68
N CYS A 245 21.45 -20.07 12.48
CA CYS A 245 20.09 -20.38 12.92
C CYS A 245 19.08 -20.55 11.77
N ARG A 246 19.41 -20.06 10.57
CA ARG A 246 18.51 -20.02 9.43
C ARG A 246 19.10 -20.55 8.13
N ASP A 247 20.35 -21.03 8.12
CA ASP A 247 21.04 -21.54 6.92
C ASP A 247 20.40 -22.79 6.32
N TRP A 248 19.82 -23.64 7.17
CA TRP A 248 19.20 -24.93 6.78
C TRP A 248 18.13 -24.78 5.68
N GLN A 249 17.52 -23.60 5.56
CA GLN A 249 16.45 -23.31 4.61
C GLN A 249 16.97 -22.83 3.22
N PHE A 250 18.24 -22.46 3.08
CA PHE A 250 18.75 -21.77 1.89
C PHE A 250 18.76 -22.66 0.65
N TYR A 251 19.38 -23.84 0.72
CA TYR A 251 19.39 -24.78 -0.41
C TYR A 251 17.98 -25.28 -0.80
N PRO A 252 17.09 -25.64 0.14
CA PRO A 252 15.69 -25.91 -0.19
C PRO A 252 15.01 -24.78 -0.97
N ALA A 253 15.20 -23.52 -0.54
CA ALA A 253 14.62 -22.36 -1.22
C ALA A 253 15.23 -22.15 -2.62
N VAL A 254 16.53 -22.37 -2.80
CA VAL A 254 17.17 -22.34 -4.14
C VAL A 254 16.53 -23.35 -5.08
N ASN A 255 16.25 -24.57 -4.62
CA ASN A 255 15.60 -25.60 -5.43
C ASN A 255 14.17 -25.20 -5.82
N GLU A 256 13.36 -24.67 -4.89
CA GLU A 256 12.02 -24.15 -5.18
C GLU A 256 12.07 -22.97 -6.18
N LEU A 257 13.07 -22.09 -6.05
CA LEU A 257 13.29 -20.97 -6.97
C LEU A 257 13.67 -21.45 -8.37
N GLN A 258 14.55 -22.45 -8.48
CA GLN A 258 14.97 -23.02 -9.75
C GLN A 258 13.79 -23.62 -10.53
N GLN A 259 12.88 -24.32 -9.84
CA GLN A 259 11.64 -24.86 -10.43
C GLN A 259 10.72 -23.75 -10.99
N ARG A 260 10.88 -22.50 -10.52
CA ARG A 260 10.17 -21.31 -10.99
C ARG A 260 10.97 -20.48 -12.00
N GLY A 261 12.11 -21.00 -12.46
CA GLY A 261 13.00 -20.33 -13.42
C GLY A 261 13.76 -19.15 -12.81
N MET A 262 14.01 -19.16 -11.50
CA MET A 262 14.78 -18.15 -10.77
C MET A 262 16.16 -18.68 -10.41
N LYS A 263 17.20 -17.86 -10.61
CA LYS A 263 18.58 -18.17 -10.23
C LYS A 263 18.94 -17.51 -8.90
N ALA A 264 19.21 -18.32 -7.89
CA ALA A 264 19.70 -17.89 -6.58
C ALA A 264 20.99 -18.62 -6.22
N ALA A 265 21.82 -18.00 -5.39
CA ALA A 265 23.09 -18.57 -4.95
C ALA A 265 23.18 -18.58 -3.42
N VAL A 266 23.70 -19.67 -2.86
CA VAL A 266 24.20 -19.72 -1.50
C VAL A 266 25.69 -19.39 -1.54
N THR A 267 26.16 -18.46 -0.72
CA THR A 267 27.54 -17.94 -0.77
C THR A 267 28.05 -17.63 0.64
N THR A 268 29.35 -17.79 0.89
CA THR A 268 30.00 -17.28 2.10
C THR A 268 30.51 -15.84 1.93
N ASN A 269 30.55 -15.36 0.70
CA ASN A 269 31.02 -14.01 0.37
C ASN A 269 29.81 -13.07 0.21
N PHE A 270 29.88 -11.92 0.87
CA PHE A 270 28.93 -10.82 0.63
C PHE A 270 29.01 -10.39 -0.84
N PRO A 271 27.87 -10.11 -1.51
CA PRO A 271 27.83 -9.76 -2.94
C PRO A 271 28.28 -8.32 -3.22
N ALA A 272 29.44 -7.90 -2.69
CA ALA A 272 30.03 -6.59 -2.95
C ALA A 272 30.33 -6.42 -4.45
N GLY A 273 30.05 -5.24 -4.98
CA GLY A 273 30.21 -4.89 -6.40
C GLY A 273 29.22 -5.55 -7.35
N GLN A 274 28.36 -6.47 -6.89
CA GLN A 274 27.36 -7.12 -7.73
C GLN A 274 26.29 -6.12 -8.18
N LYS A 275 25.88 -6.22 -9.45
CA LYS A 275 24.88 -5.35 -10.06
C LYS A 275 23.56 -6.11 -10.27
N ASN A 276 22.46 -5.37 -10.29
CA ASN A 276 21.11 -5.90 -10.48
C ASN A 276 20.75 -6.98 -9.44
N VAL A 277 21.18 -6.77 -8.19
CA VAL A 277 20.85 -7.65 -7.06
C VAL A 277 19.35 -7.57 -6.78
N MET A 278 18.68 -8.72 -6.84
CA MET A 278 17.24 -8.84 -6.59
C MET A 278 16.92 -9.24 -5.15
N GLY A 279 17.86 -9.92 -4.49
CA GLY A 279 17.67 -10.39 -3.13
C GLY A 279 18.95 -10.58 -2.37
N ILE A 280 18.96 -10.18 -1.09
CA ILE A 280 19.98 -10.58 -0.11
C ILE A 280 19.27 -11.01 1.16
N LEU A 281 19.60 -12.19 1.66
CA LEU A 281 19.17 -12.64 2.99
C LEU A 281 20.41 -13.16 3.74
N MET A 282 20.72 -12.57 4.89
CA MET A 282 21.97 -12.87 5.61
C MET A 282 21.89 -12.65 7.12
N GLY A 283 22.76 -13.24 7.94
CA GLY A 283 22.83 -12.94 9.38
C GLY A 283 24.16 -12.31 9.76
N ALA A 284 24.15 -11.11 10.34
CA ALA A 284 25.36 -10.41 10.80
C ALA A 284 25.03 -9.31 11.83
N GLU A 285 25.98 -8.91 12.67
CA GLU A 285 25.83 -7.70 13.50
C GLU A 285 25.98 -6.40 12.69
N THR A 286 26.91 -6.41 11.73
CA THR A 286 27.25 -5.26 10.89
C THR A 286 27.18 -5.65 9.42
N VAL A 287 26.57 -4.80 8.62
CA VAL A 287 26.46 -4.96 7.17
C VAL A 287 26.80 -3.65 6.46
N ASP A 288 27.60 -3.74 5.41
CA ASP A 288 27.86 -2.62 4.50
C ASP A 288 27.02 -2.77 3.22
N ALA A 289 25.76 -2.35 3.31
CA ALA A 289 24.81 -2.38 2.19
C ALA A 289 25.30 -1.55 0.99
N SER A 290 26.08 -0.49 1.25
CA SER A 290 26.57 0.44 0.21
C SER A 290 27.60 -0.19 -0.72
N SER A 291 28.24 -1.28 -0.29
CA SER A 291 29.20 -2.03 -1.11
C SER A 291 28.55 -2.82 -2.26
N VAL A 292 27.22 -2.99 -2.27
CA VAL A 292 26.50 -3.61 -3.39
C VAL A 292 26.49 -2.66 -4.59
N GLY A 293 26.89 -3.15 -5.77
CA GLY A 293 27.04 -2.32 -6.96
C GLY A 293 25.73 -1.70 -7.47
N SER A 294 24.64 -2.48 -7.49
CA SER A 294 23.27 -1.96 -7.66
C SER A 294 22.20 -2.99 -7.32
N PHE A 295 21.04 -2.52 -6.86
CA PHE A 295 19.83 -3.32 -6.72
C PHE A 295 18.93 -3.24 -7.95
N ALA A 296 18.23 -4.33 -8.24
CA ALA A 296 17.16 -4.34 -9.23
C ALA A 296 15.87 -3.70 -8.67
N ASN A 297 15.00 -3.23 -9.57
CA ASN A 297 13.67 -2.77 -9.17
C ASN A 297 12.88 -3.91 -8.51
N GLY A 298 12.29 -3.63 -7.36
CA GLY A 298 11.54 -4.62 -6.58
C GLY A 298 12.39 -5.48 -5.66
N ALA A 299 13.69 -5.23 -5.56
CA ALA A 299 14.59 -6.01 -4.72
C ALA A 299 14.25 -5.92 -3.23
N MET A 300 14.38 -7.05 -2.52
CA MET A 300 14.25 -7.12 -1.07
C MET A 300 15.58 -7.57 -0.48
N ALA A 301 16.13 -6.80 0.45
CA ALA A 301 17.32 -7.19 1.21
C ALA A 301 17.05 -7.11 2.71
N GLU A 302 17.48 -8.13 3.44
CA GLU A 302 17.26 -8.24 4.88
C GLU A 302 18.46 -8.90 5.57
N HIS A 303 18.71 -8.44 6.79
CA HIS A 303 19.73 -8.99 7.65
C HIS A 303 19.18 -9.26 9.05
N LEU A 304 19.37 -10.49 9.53
CA LEU A 304 18.93 -10.90 10.85
C LEU A 304 19.85 -10.22 11.86
N THR A 305 19.38 -9.15 12.48
CA THR A 305 20.16 -8.29 13.36
C THR A 305 19.28 -7.71 14.46
N SER A 306 19.80 -7.66 15.68
CA SER A 306 19.11 -7.05 16.80
C SER A 306 18.92 -5.54 16.60
N TRP A 307 17.75 -5.00 16.94
CA TRP A 307 17.47 -3.57 16.86
C TRP A 307 17.69 -2.92 15.48
N SER A 308 17.64 -3.70 14.39
CA SER A 308 17.82 -3.15 13.03
C SER A 308 16.70 -2.20 12.59
N ALA A 309 15.56 -2.20 13.29
CA ALA A 309 14.50 -1.20 13.15
C ALA A 309 14.29 -0.37 14.42
N GLU A 310 15.22 -0.39 15.38
CA GLU A 310 15.27 0.58 16.48
C GLU A 310 16.45 1.54 16.21
N PHE A 311 16.12 2.72 15.69
CA PHE A 311 17.08 3.59 15.01
C PHE A 311 18.05 4.32 15.96
N GLN A 312 17.84 4.22 17.26
CA GLN A 312 18.69 4.82 18.30
C GLN A 312 19.79 3.88 18.82
N LYS A 313 19.84 2.63 18.33
CA LYS A 313 20.87 1.64 18.69
C LYS A 313 22.00 1.61 17.65
N ARG A 314 23.15 1.03 17.99
CA ARG A 314 24.36 1.07 17.14
C ARG A 314 24.39 0.10 15.96
N GLN A 315 23.55 -0.94 15.97
CA GLN A 315 23.53 -1.98 14.96
C GLN A 315 23.08 -1.45 13.60
N SER A 316 23.55 -2.09 12.52
CA SER A 316 23.13 -1.79 11.13
C SER A 316 21.61 -1.72 11.00
N LYS A 317 21.12 -0.75 10.22
CA LYS A 317 19.70 -0.45 10.10
C LYS A 317 19.10 -1.11 8.88
N CYS A 318 17.85 -1.54 8.98
CA CYS A 318 17.13 -2.06 7.81
C CYS A 318 16.96 -0.98 6.72
N THR A 319 16.99 0.30 7.09
CA THR A 319 16.94 1.44 6.18
C THR A 319 18.23 1.62 5.36
N ASP A 320 19.37 1.05 5.78
CA ASP A 320 20.62 1.09 5.03
C ASP A 320 20.47 0.36 3.68
N TRP A 321 19.66 -0.71 3.64
CA TRP A 321 19.31 -1.39 2.40
C TRP A 321 18.53 -0.50 1.44
N ILE A 322 17.59 0.29 1.97
CA ILE A 322 16.78 1.22 1.17
C ILE A 322 17.66 2.34 0.60
N ALA A 323 18.57 2.89 1.43
CA ALA A 323 19.55 3.89 1.01
C ALA A 323 20.48 3.34 -0.07
N ALA A 324 20.92 2.08 0.05
CA ALA A 324 21.74 1.39 -0.95
C ALA A 324 21.00 1.03 -2.25
N GLY A 325 19.65 1.11 -2.27
CA GLY A 325 18.85 0.92 -3.49
C GLY A 325 17.86 -0.24 -3.45
N ALA A 326 17.74 -0.99 -2.36
CA ALA A 326 16.68 -1.99 -2.21
C ALA A 326 15.29 -1.31 -2.23
N THR A 327 14.26 -2.05 -2.62
CA THR A 327 12.86 -1.56 -2.60
C THR A 327 12.23 -1.73 -1.23
N ALA A 328 12.62 -2.77 -0.50
CA ALA A 328 12.11 -3.04 0.84
C ALA A 328 13.12 -3.77 1.71
N SER A 329 12.90 -3.68 3.02
CA SER A 329 13.63 -4.41 4.05
C SER A 329 12.71 -4.69 5.25
N ALA A 330 13.24 -5.43 6.22
CA ALA A 330 12.59 -5.72 7.48
C ALA A 330 13.63 -5.62 8.61
N GLY A 331 13.19 -5.22 9.80
CA GLY A 331 14.09 -5.15 10.96
C GLY A 331 13.38 -5.31 12.29
N ALA A 332 14.12 -5.75 13.30
CA ALA A 332 13.60 -5.94 14.65
C ALA A 332 13.58 -4.61 15.41
N VAL A 333 12.47 -4.31 16.10
CA VAL A 333 12.35 -3.12 16.97
C VAL A 333 12.83 -3.38 18.40
N VAL A 334 13.39 -4.57 18.64
CA VAL A 334 13.84 -5.10 19.95
C VAL A 334 15.11 -5.94 19.80
N GLU A 335 15.66 -6.43 20.91
CA GLU A 335 16.56 -7.59 20.95
C GLU A 335 15.76 -8.89 20.71
N PRO A 336 15.90 -9.56 19.55
CA PRO A 336 15.02 -10.66 19.17
C PRO A 336 15.56 -12.05 19.54
N TYR A 337 16.78 -12.15 20.09
CA TYR A 337 17.61 -13.37 20.04
C TYR A 337 17.93 -13.79 18.58
N SER A 338 18.81 -14.76 18.39
CA SER A 338 19.04 -15.42 17.10
C SER A 338 17.91 -16.41 16.77
N ASN A 339 16.68 -15.90 16.67
CA ASN A 339 15.48 -16.69 16.44
C ASN A 339 14.94 -16.46 15.01
N PRO A 340 15.07 -17.43 14.09
CA PRO A 340 14.65 -17.27 12.70
C PRO A 340 13.14 -17.12 12.53
N ASN A 341 12.32 -17.59 13.48
CA ASN A 341 10.86 -17.45 13.40
C ASN A 341 10.42 -15.98 13.40
N LYS A 342 11.23 -15.07 13.95
CA LYS A 342 10.93 -13.65 13.98
C LYS A 342 11.26 -12.96 12.66
N PHE A 343 12.08 -13.53 11.78
CA PHE A 343 12.58 -12.87 10.58
C PHE A 343 12.04 -13.51 9.30
N PRO A 344 12.16 -12.85 8.13
CA PRO A 344 11.81 -13.47 6.86
C PRO A 344 12.63 -14.76 6.62
N SER A 345 11.93 -15.84 6.28
CA SER A 345 12.54 -17.05 5.74
C SER A 345 12.99 -16.85 4.29
N ALA A 346 13.88 -17.73 3.80
CA ALA A 346 14.32 -17.71 2.40
C ALA A 346 13.18 -17.92 1.40
N ARG A 347 12.07 -18.54 1.86
CA ARG A 347 10.86 -18.70 1.07
C ARG A 347 10.13 -17.38 0.79
N PHE A 348 10.53 -16.26 1.39
CA PHE A 348 10.14 -14.92 0.92
C PHE A 348 10.25 -14.82 -0.61
N TYR A 349 11.41 -15.18 -1.16
CA TYR A 349 11.65 -15.09 -2.60
C TYR A 349 10.84 -16.11 -3.40
N VAL A 350 10.48 -17.25 -2.80
CA VAL A 350 9.61 -18.26 -3.42
C VAL A 350 8.19 -17.72 -3.56
N HIS A 351 7.64 -17.11 -2.51
CA HIS A 351 6.32 -16.46 -2.55
C HIS A 351 6.32 -15.29 -3.53
N TYR A 352 7.38 -14.50 -3.53
CA TYR A 352 7.52 -13.38 -4.44
C TYR A 352 7.61 -13.83 -5.90
N ALA A 353 8.41 -14.88 -6.19
CA ALA A 353 8.51 -15.50 -7.52
C ALA A 353 7.21 -16.19 -7.96
N ALA A 354 6.35 -16.63 -7.02
CA ALA A 354 4.99 -17.08 -7.30
C ALA A 354 4.04 -15.92 -7.65
N GLY A 355 4.52 -14.67 -7.58
CA GLY A 355 3.80 -13.48 -7.99
C GLY A 355 3.02 -12.80 -6.89
N CYS A 356 3.23 -13.15 -5.61
CA CYS A 356 2.72 -12.38 -4.48
C CYS A 356 3.30 -10.96 -4.48
N THR A 357 2.61 -10.04 -3.82
CA THR A 357 3.16 -8.72 -3.47
C THR A 357 4.29 -8.83 -2.45
N MET A 358 5.06 -7.75 -2.29
CA MET A 358 6.06 -7.60 -1.24
C MET A 358 5.46 -7.88 0.15
N LEU A 359 4.30 -7.29 0.46
CA LEU A 359 3.60 -7.47 1.73
C LEU A 359 3.19 -8.93 1.97
N GLU A 360 2.56 -9.55 0.98
CA GLU A 360 2.15 -10.95 1.04
C GLU A 360 3.34 -11.89 1.23
N SER A 361 4.47 -11.60 0.56
CA SER A 361 5.70 -12.38 0.67
C SER A 361 6.32 -12.27 2.06
N PHE A 362 6.29 -11.10 2.69
CA PHE A 362 6.74 -10.93 4.07
C PHE A 362 5.86 -11.73 5.05
N TYR A 363 4.54 -11.56 5.01
CA TYR A 363 3.67 -12.22 5.99
C TYR A 363 3.58 -13.75 5.79
N GLN A 364 3.89 -14.25 4.59
CA GLN A 364 4.04 -15.68 4.34
C GLN A 364 5.41 -16.23 4.76
N SER A 365 6.42 -15.38 4.91
CA SER A 365 7.79 -15.81 5.24
C SER A 365 8.18 -15.60 6.70
N ILE A 366 7.39 -14.87 7.50
CA ILE A 366 7.68 -14.61 8.92
C ILE A 366 6.69 -15.38 9.81
N ALA A 367 7.19 -16.32 10.62
CA ALA A 367 6.36 -17.11 11.51
C ALA A 367 5.79 -16.29 12.69
N CYS A 368 6.59 -15.40 13.27
CA CYS A 368 6.25 -14.53 14.38
C CYS A 368 6.52 -13.05 14.02
N PRO A 369 5.60 -12.37 13.31
CA PRO A 369 5.83 -11.01 12.80
C PRO A 369 5.70 -9.90 13.86
N LEU A 370 5.50 -10.26 15.13
CA LEU A 370 5.05 -9.34 16.18
C LEU A 370 6.09 -8.30 16.62
N GLN A 371 7.38 -8.54 16.32
CA GLN A 371 8.50 -7.68 16.73
C GLN A 371 9.28 -7.09 15.55
N ILE A 372 8.77 -7.29 14.33
CA ILE A 372 9.42 -6.81 13.10
C ILE A 372 8.66 -5.62 12.53
N LEU A 373 9.41 -4.61 12.12
CA LEU A 373 8.95 -3.54 11.26
C LEU A 373 9.28 -3.89 9.81
N LEU A 374 8.28 -3.77 8.93
CA LEU A 374 8.45 -3.92 7.48
C LEU A 374 8.46 -2.52 6.85
N VAL A 375 9.44 -2.24 5.98
CA VAL A 375 9.63 -0.94 5.34
C VAL A 375 9.81 -1.04 3.83
N GLY A 376 9.24 -0.10 3.06
CA GLY A 376 9.34 -0.04 1.59
C GLY A 376 7.97 -0.08 0.88
N ASP A 377 7.94 -0.49 -0.40
CA ASP A 377 6.68 -0.59 -1.15
C ASP A 377 5.96 -1.94 -0.91
N PRO A 378 4.82 -1.97 -0.19
CA PRO A 378 4.09 -3.20 0.09
C PRO A 378 3.47 -3.85 -1.15
N LEU A 379 3.24 -3.08 -2.22
CA LEU A 379 2.49 -3.52 -3.39
C LEU A 379 3.37 -3.86 -4.60
N ALA A 380 4.70 -3.80 -4.45
CA ALA A 380 5.63 -4.27 -5.47
C ALA A 380 5.38 -5.74 -5.80
N LYS A 381 5.31 -6.07 -7.10
CA LYS A 381 4.94 -7.41 -7.60
C LYS A 381 5.66 -7.77 -8.92
N PRO A 382 6.98 -7.90 -8.90
CA PRO A 382 7.83 -8.11 -10.07
C PRO A 382 7.52 -9.36 -10.89
N TYR A 383 6.97 -10.40 -10.27
CA TYR A 383 6.74 -11.70 -10.93
C TYR A 383 5.26 -12.04 -11.13
N ALA A 384 4.36 -11.12 -10.79
CA ALA A 384 2.95 -11.28 -11.12
C ALA A 384 2.78 -11.38 -12.65
N PRO A 385 1.88 -12.23 -13.17
CA PRO A 385 1.53 -12.22 -14.59
C PRO A 385 0.94 -10.86 -15.01
N ALA A 386 1.30 -10.38 -16.19
CA ALA A 386 0.74 -9.17 -16.79
C ALA A 386 -0.37 -9.52 -17.78
N PHE A 387 -1.41 -8.68 -17.79
CA PHE A 387 -2.47 -8.66 -18.80
C PHE A 387 -2.91 -7.22 -19.01
N GLY A 388 -3.74 -6.94 -20.02
CA GLY A 388 -4.39 -5.66 -20.30
C GLY A 388 -5.85 -5.67 -19.84
N LEU A 389 -6.35 -4.53 -19.35
CA LEU A 389 -7.73 -4.35 -18.89
C LEU A 389 -8.21 -2.96 -19.27
N ARG A 390 -9.40 -2.88 -19.85
CA ARG A 390 -10.06 -1.62 -20.22
C ARG A 390 -11.56 -1.72 -19.98
N ILE A 391 -12.20 -0.60 -19.69
CA ILE A 391 -13.65 -0.49 -19.64
C ILE A 391 -14.13 0.09 -20.97
N LEU A 392 -14.94 -0.68 -21.69
CA LEU A 392 -15.62 -0.26 -22.91
C LEU A 392 -16.93 0.43 -22.54
N GLY A 393 -17.17 1.59 -23.16
CA GLY A 393 -18.39 2.38 -22.98
C GLY A 393 -18.18 3.87 -23.24
N THR A 394 -19.26 4.63 -23.11
CA THR A 394 -19.26 6.09 -23.28
C THR A 394 -18.67 6.84 -22.08
N ASP A 395 -18.09 8.00 -22.33
CA ASP A 395 -17.63 8.94 -21.30
C ASP A 395 -18.76 9.88 -20.84
N GLU A 396 -19.80 10.06 -21.66
CA GLU A 396 -21.01 10.83 -21.33
C GLU A 396 -22.24 9.92 -21.33
N VAL A 397 -22.95 9.88 -20.21
CA VAL A 397 -24.13 9.03 -20.01
C VAL A 397 -25.38 9.90 -19.97
N LYS A 398 -26.28 9.66 -20.94
CA LYS A 398 -27.58 10.35 -21.07
C LYS A 398 -28.77 9.43 -20.84
N ASN A 399 -28.54 8.12 -20.82
CA ASN A 399 -29.54 7.06 -20.61
C ASN A 399 -28.86 5.90 -19.87
N ASP A 400 -29.64 4.93 -19.40
CA ASP A 400 -29.10 3.67 -18.88
C ASP A 400 -28.10 3.04 -19.89
N PHE A 401 -26.99 2.50 -19.38
CA PHE A 401 -25.88 2.05 -20.21
C PHE A 401 -25.18 0.82 -19.60
N THR A 402 -24.73 -0.11 -20.44
CA THR A 402 -23.94 -1.27 -20.00
C THR A 402 -22.47 -1.08 -20.32
N TYR A 403 -21.63 -1.02 -19.29
CA TYR A 403 -20.18 -1.04 -19.43
C TYR A 403 -19.66 -2.47 -19.48
N VAL A 404 -18.59 -2.70 -20.24
CA VAL A 404 -17.97 -4.03 -20.38
C VAL A 404 -16.48 -3.93 -20.07
N ALA A 405 -16.00 -4.78 -19.16
CA ALA A 405 -14.59 -4.98 -18.90
C ALA A 405 -14.01 -5.93 -19.96
N ALA A 406 -13.06 -5.42 -20.76
CA ALA A 406 -12.34 -6.20 -21.76
C ALA A 406 -10.93 -6.48 -21.28
N VAL A 407 -10.54 -7.76 -21.30
CA VAL A 407 -9.22 -8.25 -20.91
C VAL A 407 -8.43 -8.68 -22.13
N GLU A 408 -7.14 -8.33 -22.15
CA GLU A 408 -6.17 -8.78 -23.15
C GLU A 408 -5.08 -9.57 -22.44
N SER A 409 -5.09 -10.89 -22.54
CA SER A 409 -4.16 -11.77 -21.83
C SER A 409 -3.49 -12.76 -22.76
N LYS A 410 -2.18 -12.96 -22.58
CA LYS A 410 -1.43 -14.05 -23.21
C LYS A 410 -1.43 -15.34 -22.38
N ILE A 411 -2.06 -15.30 -21.20
CA ILE A 411 -2.10 -16.43 -20.26
C ILE A 411 -3.18 -17.39 -20.74
N GLN A 412 -2.76 -18.54 -21.28
CA GLN A 412 -3.67 -19.56 -21.79
C GLN A 412 -4.54 -20.13 -20.67
N GLY A 413 -5.84 -20.30 -20.94
CA GLY A 413 -6.80 -20.89 -20.00
C GLY A 413 -7.10 -20.03 -18.75
N ALA A 414 -6.64 -18.78 -18.69
CA ALA A 414 -6.92 -17.89 -17.56
C ALA A 414 -8.42 -17.59 -17.47
N GLN A 415 -9.01 -17.88 -16.31
CA GLN A 415 -10.37 -17.48 -15.95
C GLN A 415 -10.32 -16.20 -15.12
N PHE A 416 -11.23 -15.27 -15.42
CA PHE A 416 -11.27 -13.96 -14.78
C PHE A 416 -12.54 -13.76 -13.98
N GLU A 417 -12.40 -13.12 -12.83
CA GLU A 417 -13.51 -12.62 -12.01
C GLU A 417 -13.38 -11.10 -11.88
N TYR A 418 -14.51 -10.40 -11.87
CA TYR A 418 -14.61 -8.95 -11.95
C TYR A 418 -15.35 -8.38 -10.76
N THR A 419 -14.83 -7.30 -10.20
CA THR A 419 -15.53 -6.46 -9.21
C THR A 419 -15.67 -5.06 -9.78
N PHE A 420 -16.90 -4.54 -9.84
CA PHE A 420 -17.16 -3.16 -10.27
C PHE A 420 -17.44 -2.26 -9.08
N PHE A 421 -16.90 -1.05 -9.15
CA PHE A 421 -17.12 0.01 -8.18
C PHE A 421 -17.61 1.26 -8.89
N LEU A 422 -18.59 1.95 -8.30
CA LEU A 422 -19.01 3.29 -8.71
C LEU A 422 -18.76 4.24 -7.55
N ASP A 423 -17.95 5.27 -7.80
CA ASP A 423 -17.51 6.24 -6.79
C ASP A 423 -16.94 5.58 -5.52
N GLY A 424 -16.17 4.50 -5.73
CA GLY A 424 -15.53 3.73 -4.65
C GLY A 424 -16.45 2.76 -3.89
N LYS A 425 -17.74 2.68 -4.23
CA LYS A 425 -18.69 1.72 -3.67
C LYS A 425 -18.82 0.50 -4.57
N ILE A 426 -18.80 -0.70 -3.99
CA ILE A 426 -19.03 -1.94 -4.77
C ILE A 426 -20.45 -1.93 -5.30
N VAL A 427 -20.59 -2.00 -6.62
CA VAL A 427 -21.88 -2.11 -7.33
C VAL A 427 -22.08 -3.48 -7.95
N GLN A 428 -21.00 -4.24 -8.13
CA GLN A 428 -21.02 -5.65 -8.48
C GLN A 428 -19.86 -6.35 -7.76
N ALA A 429 -20.19 -7.32 -6.90
CA ALA A 429 -19.20 -8.14 -6.22
C ALA A 429 -18.45 -9.06 -7.19
N GLN A 430 -17.33 -9.60 -6.73
CA GLN A 430 -16.47 -10.51 -7.49
C GLN A 430 -17.27 -11.67 -8.09
N SER A 431 -17.31 -11.73 -9.42
CA SER A 431 -18.04 -12.74 -10.21
C SER A 431 -17.45 -12.87 -11.61
N ASP A 432 -17.81 -13.90 -12.37
CA ASP A 432 -17.41 -14.06 -13.78
C ASP A 432 -18.09 -13.05 -14.73
N ARG A 433 -19.06 -12.27 -14.24
CA ARG A 433 -19.76 -11.25 -15.03
C ARG A 433 -18.85 -10.05 -15.31
N ASN A 434 -18.41 -9.93 -16.57
CA ASN A 434 -17.54 -8.85 -17.04
C ASN A 434 -18.27 -7.57 -17.46
N SER A 435 -19.56 -7.44 -17.19
CA SER A 435 -20.35 -6.26 -17.54
C SER A 435 -21.08 -5.69 -16.33
N TYR A 436 -21.35 -4.39 -16.38
CA TYR A 436 -22.10 -3.67 -15.35
C TYR A 436 -23.14 -2.76 -15.99
N TYR A 437 -24.41 -2.98 -15.62
CA TYR A 437 -25.53 -2.16 -16.06
C TYR A 437 -25.69 -0.93 -15.14
N LEU A 438 -25.42 0.24 -15.70
CA LEU A 438 -25.58 1.53 -15.05
C LEU A 438 -27.00 2.04 -15.24
N ARG A 439 -27.77 2.13 -14.15
CA ARG A 439 -29.07 2.78 -14.12
C ARG A 439 -28.92 4.26 -13.78
N MET A 440 -29.27 5.14 -14.73
CA MET A 440 -29.04 6.58 -14.65
C MET A 440 -29.92 7.25 -13.58
N LEU A 441 -31.13 6.73 -13.33
CA LEU A 441 -32.06 7.30 -12.34
C LEU A 441 -31.51 7.36 -10.91
N ASN A 442 -30.49 6.55 -10.61
CA ASN A 442 -29.87 6.48 -9.30
C ASN A 442 -28.63 7.39 -9.17
N LEU A 443 -28.33 8.19 -10.18
CA LEU A 443 -27.12 9.02 -10.23
C LEU A 443 -27.45 10.51 -10.14
N SER A 444 -26.51 11.22 -9.53
CA SER A 444 -26.47 12.68 -9.57
C SER A 444 -25.89 13.14 -10.90
N ASP A 445 -26.11 14.40 -11.25
CA ASP A 445 -25.39 15.00 -12.37
C ASP A 445 -23.90 15.18 -12.01
N GLY A 446 -23.06 15.31 -13.03
CA GLY A 446 -21.64 15.61 -12.87
C GLY A 446 -20.73 14.38 -13.01
N TYR A 447 -19.58 14.45 -12.37
CA TYR A 447 -18.50 13.48 -12.50
C TYR A 447 -18.69 12.27 -11.58
N HIS A 448 -18.58 11.09 -12.17
CA HIS A 448 -18.53 9.79 -11.52
C HIS A 448 -17.29 9.01 -11.97
N GLU A 449 -16.84 8.08 -11.14
CA GLU A 449 -15.73 7.17 -11.46
C GLU A 449 -16.23 5.71 -11.41
N LEU A 450 -16.25 5.05 -12.58
CA LEU A 450 -16.46 3.61 -12.67
C LEU A 450 -15.12 2.91 -12.66
N ARG A 451 -14.91 2.06 -11.68
CA ARG A 451 -13.70 1.25 -11.53
C ARG A 451 -14.05 -0.22 -11.74
N VAL A 452 -13.19 -0.97 -12.42
CA VAL A 452 -13.26 -2.43 -12.43
C VAL A 452 -11.93 -3.03 -12.01
N THR A 453 -11.99 -4.04 -11.17
CA THR A 453 -10.86 -4.93 -10.88
C THR A 453 -11.12 -6.27 -11.56
N ALA A 454 -10.17 -6.76 -12.35
CA ALA A 454 -10.19 -8.11 -12.91
C ALA A 454 -9.12 -8.97 -12.20
N ASN A 455 -9.53 -10.11 -11.67
CA ASN A 455 -8.72 -11.08 -10.94
C ASN A 455 -8.59 -12.35 -11.76
N ILE A 456 -7.40 -12.92 -11.89
CA ILE A 456 -7.22 -14.28 -12.38
C ILE A 456 -7.60 -15.24 -11.25
N ARG A 457 -8.47 -16.21 -11.54
CA ARG A 457 -8.80 -17.29 -10.61
C ARG A 457 -7.56 -18.17 -10.39
N HIS A 458 -6.88 -17.94 -9.26
CA HIS A 458 -5.62 -18.58 -8.90
C HIS A 458 -5.38 -18.44 -7.38
N MET A 459 -4.50 -19.25 -6.78
CA MET A 459 -4.19 -19.17 -5.33
C MET A 459 -3.58 -17.83 -4.92
N VAL A 460 -2.78 -17.25 -5.81
CA VAL A 460 -2.38 -15.85 -5.76
C VAL A 460 -3.30 -15.11 -6.72
N GLU A 461 -4.24 -14.33 -6.18
CA GLU A 461 -5.27 -13.58 -6.94
C GLU A 461 -4.62 -12.42 -7.73
N TYR A 462 -3.93 -12.76 -8.82
CA TYR A 462 -3.31 -11.80 -9.72
C TYR A 462 -4.37 -10.86 -10.28
N ASN A 463 -4.25 -9.56 -10.02
CA ASN A 463 -5.22 -8.62 -10.51
C ASN A 463 -4.63 -7.35 -11.08
N MET A 464 -5.53 -6.65 -11.76
CA MET A 464 -5.35 -5.32 -12.28
C MET A 464 -6.67 -4.60 -12.16
N THR A 465 -6.60 -3.30 -11.89
CA THR A 465 -7.75 -2.42 -11.82
C THR A 465 -7.69 -1.42 -13.00
N VAL A 466 -8.78 -0.75 -13.32
CA VAL A 466 -8.79 0.40 -14.22
C VAL A 466 -9.97 1.30 -13.86
N ASP A 467 -9.77 2.60 -13.99
CA ASP A 467 -10.77 3.63 -13.75
C ASP A 467 -11.25 4.19 -15.09
N LYS A 468 -12.55 4.43 -15.20
CA LYS A 468 -13.18 5.14 -16.30
C LYS A 468 -13.96 6.34 -15.74
N PRO A 469 -13.60 7.57 -16.11
CA PRO A 469 -14.41 8.73 -15.79
C PRO A 469 -15.74 8.67 -16.55
N ILE A 470 -16.83 9.04 -15.90
CA ILE A 470 -18.16 9.13 -16.49
C ILE A 470 -18.75 10.48 -16.12
N MET A 471 -19.26 11.20 -17.11
CA MET A 471 -20.05 12.41 -16.92
C MET A 471 -21.53 12.08 -17.08
N VAL A 472 -22.31 12.36 -16.05
CA VAL A 472 -23.76 12.20 -16.03
C VAL A 472 -24.41 13.57 -16.20
N ASN A 473 -25.43 13.64 -17.06
CA ASN A 473 -26.23 14.85 -17.23
C ASN A 473 -27.70 14.47 -17.43
N ARG A 474 -28.43 14.38 -16.32
CA ARG A 474 -29.85 14.06 -16.25
C ARG A 474 -30.71 15.32 -16.15
N THR A 475 -30.26 16.33 -15.43
CA THR A 475 -31.05 17.54 -15.11
C THR A 475 -30.46 18.84 -15.67
N GLY A 476 -29.34 18.78 -16.40
CA GLY A 476 -28.65 19.95 -16.94
C GLY A 476 -27.68 20.61 -15.94
N ARG A 477 -27.56 20.09 -14.72
CA ARG A 477 -26.69 20.66 -13.68
C ARG A 477 -25.25 20.24 -13.92
N SER A 478 -24.31 21.13 -13.64
CA SER A 478 -22.88 20.82 -13.70
C SER A 478 -22.08 21.76 -12.81
N ILE A 479 -20.91 21.30 -12.36
CA ILE A 479 -19.95 22.12 -11.62
C ILE A 479 -18.60 22.06 -12.34
N ARG A 480 -17.98 23.22 -12.55
CA ARG A 480 -16.62 23.33 -13.08
C ARG A 480 -15.75 24.19 -12.19
N ILE A 481 -14.51 23.76 -11.99
CA ILE A 481 -13.45 24.61 -11.46
C ILE A 481 -12.96 25.49 -12.60
N ARG A 482 -12.95 26.82 -12.40
CA ARG A 482 -12.40 27.76 -13.39
C ARG A 482 -10.87 27.64 -13.44
N PRO A 483 -10.25 27.82 -14.62
CA PRO A 483 -8.80 27.70 -14.76
C PRO A 483 -8.03 28.84 -14.07
N GLU A 484 -8.68 29.98 -13.83
CA GLU A 484 -8.07 31.08 -13.10
C GLU A 484 -7.97 30.76 -11.60
N ILE A 485 -6.75 30.52 -11.14
CA ILE A 485 -6.42 30.33 -9.72
C ILE A 485 -5.74 31.60 -9.21
N SER A 486 -6.32 32.23 -8.19
CA SER A 486 -5.77 33.43 -7.56
C SER A 486 -4.84 33.03 -6.40
N ARG A 487 -3.77 33.79 -6.17
CA ARG A 487 -2.93 33.61 -4.98
C ARG A 487 -3.44 34.54 -3.89
N LEU A 488 -3.95 33.98 -2.79
CA LEU A 488 -4.50 34.74 -1.67
C LEU A 488 -3.43 35.00 -0.60
N ALA A 489 -2.61 33.99 -0.31
CA ALA A 489 -1.48 34.09 0.62
C ALA A 489 -0.27 33.27 0.15
N LYS A 490 0.72 33.08 1.03
CA LYS A 490 1.94 32.31 0.70
C LYS A 490 1.60 30.89 0.21
N HIS A 491 0.67 30.22 0.90
CA HIS A 491 0.23 28.85 0.69
C HIS A 491 -1.26 28.71 0.38
N GLU A 492 -1.99 29.82 0.25
CA GLU A 492 -3.43 29.82 0.02
C GLU A 492 -3.76 30.31 -1.38
N HIS A 493 -4.66 29.58 -2.05
CA HIS A 493 -5.12 29.89 -3.41
C HIS A 493 -6.64 29.98 -3.46
N GLY A 494 -7.14 30.95 -4.19
CA GLY A 494 -8.55 31.11 -4.48
C GLY A 494 -8.93 30.31 -5.72
N ILE A 495 -9.95 29.46 -5.56
CA ILE A 495 -10.50 28.61 -6.61
C ILE A 495 -11.93 29.07 -6.88
N ARG A 496 -12.15 29.61 -8.08
CA ARG A 496 -13.48 30.04 -8.52
C ARG A 496 -14.25 28.89 -9.16
N ILE A 497 -15.54 28.82 -8.85
CA ILE A 497 -16.41 27.74 -9.31
C ILE A 497 -17.48 28.30 -10.24
N GLN A 498 -17.77 27.56 -11.31
CA GLN A 498 -18.81 27.89 -12.27
C GLN A 498 -19.85 26.77 -12.31
N PRO A 499 -21.06 26.98 -11.74
CA PRO A 499 -22.17 26.09 -11.98
C PRO A 499 -22.76 26.30 -13.38
N GLY A 500 -23.18 25.21 -14.00
CA GLY A 500 -23.99 25.20 -15.23
C GLY A 500 -25.40 24.68 -14.95
N GLY A 501 -26.31 24.94 -15.90
CA GLY A 501 -27.75 24.69 -15.75
C GLY A 501 -28.52 25.95 -15.34
N THR A 502 -29.85 25.83 -15.26
CA THR A 502 -30.74 26.91 -14.80
C THR A 502 -30.72 27.04 -13.28
N ASP A 503 -30.64 25.90 -12.59
CA ASP A 503 -30.61 25.84 -11.14
C ASP A 503 -29.22 26.18 -10.61
N LYS A 504 -29.18 26.92 -9.50
CA LYS A 504 -27.94 27.19 -8.77
C LYS A 504 -27.85 26.30 -7.53
N PRO A 505 -26.65 25.86 -7.14
CA PRO A 505 -26.46 25.17 -5.87
C PRO A 505 -26.68 26.13 -4.70
N GLU A 506 -27.04 25.59 -3.53
CA GLU A 506 -27.11 26.34 -2.26
C GLU A 506 -25.73 26.46 -1.61
N LYS A 507 -24.87 25.45 -1.81
CA LYS A 507 -23.52 25.39 -1.26
C LYS A 507 -22.53 24.83 -2.27
N ILE A 508 -21.27 25.24 -2.13
CA ILE A 508 -20.15 24.62 -2.84
C ILE A 508 -19.09 24.16 -1.84
N ARG A 509 -18.57 22.96 -2.07
CA ARG A 509 -17.40 22.39 -1.38
C ARG A 509 -16.22 22.26 -2.32
N LEU A 510 -15.02 22.50 -1.81
CA LEU A 510 -13.77 22.04 -2.40
C LEU A 510 -13.28 20.83 -1.61
N VAL A 511 -13.03 19.71 -2.30
CA VAL A 511 -12.66 18.44 -1.64
C VAL A 511 -11.41 17.82 -2.25
N SER A 512 -10.63 17.12 -1.44
CA SER A 512 -9.58 16.18 -1.90
C SER A 512 -9.87 14.78 -1.33
N GLY A 513 -10.24 13.86 -2.21
CA GLY A 513 -10.79 12.56 -1.77
C GLY A 513 -12.05 12.76 -0.92
N GLU A 514 -11.96 12.38 0.36
CA GLU A 514 -13.02 12.52 1.37
C GLU A 514 -12.76 13.70 2.33
N VAL A 515 -11.71 14.50 2.11
CA VAL A 515 -11.38 15.67 2.94
C VAL A 515 -12.01 16.92 2.34
N ILE A 516 -12.82 17.63 3.13
CA ILE A 516 -13.34 18.96 2.79
C ILE A 516 -12.25 19.98 3.10
N LEU A 517 -11.86 20.76 2.10
CA LEU A 517 -10.85 21.81 2.21
C LEU A 517 -11.49 23.17 2.52
N ASP A 518 -12.64 23.45 1.89
CA ASP A 518 -13.45 24.64 2.13
C ASP A 518 -14.91 24.36 1.74
N GLU A 519 -15.85 24.99 2.43
CA GLU A 519 -17.29 24.94 2.13
C GLU A 519 -17.89 26.34 2.32
N LYS A 520 -18.64 26.83 1.33
CA LYS A 520 -19.33 28.12 1.40
C LYS A 520 -20.75 28.02 0.85
N ILE A 521 -21.63 28.88 1.37
CA ILE A 521 -22.93 29.15 0.73
C ILE A 521 -22.64 29.74 -0.65
N TYR A 522 -23.37 29.28 -1.67
CA TYR A 522 -23.17 29.74 -3.03
C TYR A 522 -23.54 31.22 -3.19
N ALA A 523 -22.68 31.95 -3.88
CA ALA A 523 -22.93 33.28 -4.42
C ALA A 523 -22.27 33.36 -5.80
N ASP A 524 -22.71 34.31 -6.63
CA ASP A 524 -22.03 34.53 -7.91
C ASP A 524 -20.57 34.96 -7.68
N ASP A 525 -19.67 34.42 -8.51
CA ASP A 525 -18.21 34.55 -8.39
C ASP A 525 -17.60 34.09 -7.04
N ILE A 526 -18.25 33.12 -6.37
CA ILE A 526 -17.71 32.48 -5.17
C ILE A 526 -16.27 31.97 -5.38
N GLU A 527 -15.41 32.24 -4.39
CA GLU A 527 -14.00 31.82 -4.36
C GLU A 527 -13.77 30.95 -3.12
N LEU A 528 -13.41 29.69 -3.33
CA LEU A 528 -13.04 28.73 -2.28
C LEU A 528 -11.54 28.77 -2.03
N VAL A 529 -11.11 28.51 -0.81
CA VAL A 529 -9.69 28.56 -0.42
C VAL A 529 -9.09 27.16 -0.44
N LEU A 530 -7.98 27.01 -1.15
CA LEU A 530 -7.10 25.84 -1.08
C LEU A 530 -5.84 26.23 -0.30
N ASP A 531 -5.67 25.67 0.89
CA ASP A 531 -4.41 25.75 1.66
C ASP A 531 -3.50 24.56 1.30
N GLU A 532 -2.37 24.85 0.63
CA GLU A 532 -1.38 23.85 0.24
C GLU A 532 -0.86 23.04 1.44
N ARG A 533 -0.85 23.61 2.65
CA ARG A 533 -0.31 22.95 3.85
C ARG A 533 -1.19 21.79 4.33
N VAL A 534 -2.49 21.84 4.04
CA VAL A 534 -3.45 20.78 4.39
C VAL A 534 -3.26 19.55 3.50
N LEU A 535 -2.87 19.77 2.24
CA LEU A 535 -2.65 18.71 1.26
C LEU A 535 -1.21 18.17 1.28
N GLY A 536 -0.25 19.05 1.56
CA GLY A 536 1.18 18.75 1.57
C GLY A 536 1.77 18.60 0.17
N GLU A 537 3.09 18.46 0.11
CA GLU A 537 3.84 18.37 -1.16
C GLU A 537 3.46 17.13 -2.01
N GLY A 538 3.84 17.18 -3.28
CA GLY A 538 3.67 16.08 -4.23
C GLY A 538 2.40 16.19 -5.07
N PRO A 539 2.05 15.11 -5.79
CA PRO A 539 0.89 15.07 -6.68
C PRO A 539 -0.42 15.09 -5.90
N ASN A 540 -1.26 16.06 -6.20
CA ASN A 540 -2.54 16.30 -5.55
C ASN A 540 -3.67 16.37 -6.57
N ARG A 541 -4.90 16.14 -6.10
CA ARG A 541 -6.12 16.21 -6.90
C ARG A 541 -7.27 16.75 -6.05
N VAL A 542 -8.03 17.70 -6.59
CA VAL A 542 -9.22 18.27 -5.94
C VAL A 542 -10.44 18.21 -6.85
N ARG A 543 -11.63 18.28 -6.26
CA ARG A 543 -12.93 18.42 -6.95
C ARG A 543 -13.73 19.52 -6.30
N ALA A 544 -14.60 20.16 -7.07
CA ALA A 544 -15.66 20.98 -6.52
C ALA A 544 -16.97 20.19 -6.51
N VAL A 545 -17.75 20.32 -5.45
CA VAL A 545 -19.06 19.67 -5.32
C VAL A 545 -20.10 20.74 -5.02
N GLY A 546 -21.12 20.85 -5.86
CA GLY A 546 -22.26 21.73 -5.65
C GLY A 546 -23.41 20.95 -5.01
N ILE A 547 -24.01 21.50 -3.97
CA ILE A 547 -25.14 20.90 -3.25
C ILE A 547 -26.38 21.71 -3.56
N TYR A 548 -27.40 21.07 -4.13
CA TYR A 548 -28.63 21.72 -4.57
C TYR A 548 -29.74 21.59 -3.52
N ALA A 549 -30.80 22.38 -3.66
CA ALA A 549 -31.92 22.43 -2.71
C ALA A 549 -32.65 21.08 -2.52
N ASP A 550 -32.58 20.20 -3.53
CA ASP A 550 -33.12 18.84 -3.46
C ASP A 550 -32.16 17.81 -2.83
N GLY A 551 -31.02 18.28 -2.33
CA GLY A 551 -29.96 17.46 -1.73
C GLY A 551 -29.04 16.77 -2.74
N MET A 552 -29.20 16.98 -4.04
CA MET A 552 -28.30 16.42 -5.04
C MET A 552 -26.89 17.02 -4.92
N GLU A 553 -25.88 16.17 -4.84
CA GLU A 553 -24.48 16.56 -4.91
C GLU A 553 -23.93 16.36 -6.32
N VAL A 554 -23.57 17.47 -6.98
CA VAL A 554 -23.03 17.48 -8.34
C VAL A 554 -21.52 17.70 -8.29
N SER A 555 -20.74 16.70 -8.68
CA SER A 555 -19.27 16.78 -8.65
C SER A 555 -18.72 17.33 -9.96
N SER A 556 -17.68 18.16 -9.88
CA SER A 556 -16.84 18.50 -11.03
C SER A 556 -15.96 17.34 -11.43
N ALA A 557 -15.49 17.37 -12.68
CA ALA A 557 -14.29 16.63 -13.04
C ALA A 557 -13.13 17.10 -12.13
N PRO A 558 -12.25 16.18 -11.72
CA PRO A 558 -11.16 16.50 -10.82
C PRO A 558 -10.01 17.25 -11.50
N LEU A 559 -9.44 18.19 -10.76
CA LEU A 559 -8.28 18.98 -11.12
C LEU A 559 -7.03 18.41 -10.43
N SER A 560 -6.05 17.96 -11.22
CA SER A 560 -4.76 17.46 -10.73
C SER A 560 -3.67 18.53 -10.81
N PHE A 561 -2.79 18.59 -9.81
CA PHE A 561 -1.68 19.56 -9.73
C PHE A 561 -0.57 19.04 -8.79
N GLY A 562 0.58 19.70 -8.78
CA GLY A 562 1.69 19.39 -7.87
C GLY A 562 1.95 20.52 -6.88
N ILE A 563 2.22 20.19 -5.61
CA ILE A 563 2.69 21.15 -4.60
C ILE A 563 4.19 20.92 -4.37
N ASN A 564 4.96 22.01 -4.33
CA ASN A 564 6.37 22.01 -3.96
C ASN A 564 6.65 23.29 -3.16
N PHE A 565 7.10 23.16 -1.90
CA PHE A 565 7.41 24.31 -1.06
C PHE A 565 8.81 24.88 -1.30
N SER A 566 9.72 24.12 -1.91
CA SER A 566 11.10 24.55 -2.19
C SER A 566 11.24 25.38 -3.48
N SER A 567 10.18 25.53 -4.27
CA SER A 567 10.22 26.19 -5.59
C SER A 567 9.83 27.68 -5.56
N ARG A 568 9.93 28.37 -4.42
CA ARG A 568 9.55 29.79 -4.30
C ARG A 568 10.50 30.63 -3.48
#